data_AF-A0A1W9S3Q0-F1
#
_entry.id   AF-A0A1W9S3Q0-F1
#
_cell.length_a   1.000
_cell.length_b   1.000
_cell.length_c   1.000
_cell.angle_alpha   90.00
_cell.angle_beta   90.00
_cell.angle_gamma   90.00
#
_symmetry.space_group_name_H-M   'P 1'
#
loop_
_entity.id
_entity.type
_entity.pdbx_description
1 polymer ?
#
loop_
_entity_poly.entity_id
_entity_poly.type
_entity_poly.pdbx_seq_one_letter_code
_entity_poly.pdbx_strand_id
1 'polypeptide(L)'
;DEFIDFFFEQQGALYQWLFQYMPIGRSYTLEMMVTPEQRLSMYERTWKLVRERKLFVADFWNSGVVSNGCISAGGGYGGGYFYIDWNGAVAPCAFNPFSVHNIKDVYASGGDLNTVVFSSLFKDVRNWQRKYFYDKPNCERGNLLVPCPIRDHHREMRAIIDKVHALPIDENGAKALEDHAYGEGLAEYGDKVGHISCPIWEEKYLLPERKRMAG
;
A
#
# COMPACT_ATOMS: atom_id res chain seq x y z
N ASP A 1 17.72 -20.82 -10.20
CA ASP A 1 16.60 -20.40 -9.35
C ASP A 1 15.36 -20.96 -10.01
N GLU A 2 15.02 -22.20 -9.66
CA GLU A 2 14.17 -23.06 -10.50
C GLU A 2 12.80 -22.45 -10.81
N PHE A 3 12.21 -21.75 -9.83
CA PHE A 3 10.93 -21.07 -10.01
C PHE A 3 11.04 -19.93 -11.04
N ILE A 4 12.04 -19.06 -10.89
CA ILE A 4 12.25 -17.95 -11.82
C ILE A 4 12.63 -18.46 -13.21
N ASP A 5 13.49 -19.47 -13.28
CA ASP A 5 13.95 -20.05 -14.55
C ASP A 5 12.79 -20.72 -15.31
N PHE A 6 11.90 -21.41 -14.60
CA PHE A 6 10.70 -21.98 -15.19
C PHE A 6 9.82 -20.88 -15.82
N PHE A 7 9.45 -19.85 -15.07
CA PHE A 7 8.52 -18.84 -15.59
C PHE A 7 9.13 -17.93 -16.66
N PHE A 8 10.32 -17.38 -16.42
CA PHE A 8 10.90 -16.39 -17.33
C PHE A 8 11.60 -17.03 -18.54
N GLU A 9 12.36 -18.11 -18.34
CA GLU A 9 13.17 -18.70 -19.42
C GLU A 9 12.39 -19.76 -20.22
N GLN A 10 11.63 -20.63 -19.53
CA GLN A 10 10.93 -21.74 -20.20
C GLN A 10 9.53 -21.35 -20.68
N GLN A 11 8.76 -20.63 -19.85
CA GLN A 11 7.39 -20.22 -20.20
C GLN A 11 7.31 -18.85 -20.88
N GLY A 12 8.39 -18.06 -20.86
CA GLY A 12 8.45 -16.75 -21.52
C GLY A 12 7.65 -15.65 -20.82
N ALA A 13 7.48 -15.72 -19.50
CA ALA A 13 6.84 -14.66 -18.72
C ALA A 13 7.61 -13.33 -18.89
N LEU A 14 6.88 -12.24 -19.13
CA LEU A 14 7.47 -10.92 -19.36
C LEU A 14 7.69 -10.13 -18.07
N TYR A 15 6.86 -10.36 -17.06
CA TYR A 15 6.91 -9.69 -15.77
C TYR A 15 6.29 -10.56 -14.68
N GLN A 16 6.61 -10.24 -13.42
CA GLN A 16 6.05 -10.89 -12.23
C GLN A 16 5.37 -9.84 -11.35
N TRP A 17 4.14 -10.11 -10.93
CA TRP A 17 3.51 -9.43 -9.81
C TRP A 17 3.65 -10.27 -8.55
N LEU A 18 4.19 -9.67 -7.50
CA LEU A 18 4.37 -10.31 -6.22
C LEU A 18 3.45 -9.65 -5.19
N PHE A 19 2.51 -10.43 -4.69
CA PHE A 19 1.62 -10.05 -3.61
C PHE A 19 1.99 -10.82 -2.35
N GLN A 20 2.15 -10.08 -1.26
CA GLN A 20 2.22 -10.65 0.08
C GLN A 20 0.80 -10.88 0.58
N TYR A 21 0.60 -11.89 1.41
CA TYR A 21 -0.70 -12.10 2.05
C TYR A 21 -1.08 -10.88 2.91
N MET A 22 -2.27 -10.34 2.65
CA MET A 22 -2.92 -9.31 3.45
C MET A 22 -4.05 -9.98 4.24
N PRO A 23 -4.13 -9.78 5.57
CA PRO A 23 -5.11 -10.47 6.43
C PRO A 23 -6.53 -9.89 6.29
N ILE A 24 -7.09 -9.96 5.09
CA ILE A 24 -8.45 -9.50 4.79
C ILE A 24 -9.29 -10.67 4.28
N GLY A 25 -10.61 -10.57 4.47
CA GLY A 25 -11.56 -11.59 4.04
C GLY A 25 -11.83 -12.66 5.10
N ARG A 26 -12.29 -13.82 4.63
CA ARG A 26 -12.80 -14.88 5.51
C ARG A 26 -11.70 -15.44 6.41
N SER A 27 -11.99 -15.49 7.70
CA SER A 27 -11.13 -16.17 8.70
C SER A 27 -9.68 -15.71 8.61
N TYR A 28 -9.47 -14.40 8.53
CA TYR A 28 -8.12 -13.85 8.48
C TYR A 28 -7.32 -14.29 9.72
N THR A 29 -6.01 -14.39 9.54
CA THR A 29 -5.02 -14.55 10.60
C THR A 29 -3.81 -13.69 10.27
N LEU A 30 -3.17 -13.10 11.29
CA LEU A 30 -1.93 -12.36 11.13
C LEU A 30 -0.71 -13.30 11.01
N GLU A 31 -0.83 -14.56 11.43
CA GLU A 31 0.26 -15.54 11.47
C GLU A 31 0.75 -15.93 10.07
N MET A 32 -0.10 -15.80 9.04
CA MET A 32 0.25 -16.08 7.65
C MET A 32 0.91 -14.88 6.95
N MET A 33 0.99 -13.72 7.60
CA MET A 33 1.72 -12.59 7.03
C MET A 33 3.20 -12.93 6.98
N VAL A 34 3.86 -12.50 5.90
CA VAL A 34 5.32 -12.57 5.84
C VAL A 34 5.89 -11.77 7.00
N THR A 35 6.85 -12.33 7.74
CA THR A 35 7.48 -11.62 8.86
C THR A 35 8.20 -10.35 8.34
N PRO A 36 8.49 -9.37 9.21
CA PRO A 36 9.26 -8.21 8.80
C PRO A 36 10.59 -8.57 8.11
N GLU A 37 11.32 -9.55 8.63
CA GLU A 37 12.59 -10.02 8.10
C GLU A 37 12.41 -10.70 6.74
N GLN A 38 11.34 -11.49 6.58
CA GLN A 38 10.99 -12.08 5.29
C GLN A 38 10.66 -11.00 4.26
N ARG A 39 9.88 -9.96 4.64
CA ARG A 39 9.58 -8.83 3.75
C ARG A 39 10.85 -8.12 3.28
N LEU A 40 11.84 -7.96 4.16
CA LEU A 40 13.13 -7.36 3.81
C LEU A 40 13.95 -8.26 2.88
N SER A 41 13.99 -9.57 3.16
CA SER A 41 14.61 -10.54 2.25
C SER A 41 13.95 -10.55 0.87
N MET A 42 12.62 -10.41 0.80
CA MET A 42 11.89 -10.24 -0.47
C MET A 42 12.31 -8.97 -1.20
N TYR A 43 12.45 -7.84 -0.51
CA TYR A 43 12.96 -6.59 -1.12
C TYR A 43 14.35 -6.80 -1.74
N GLU A 44 15.28 -7.42 -1.00
CA GLU A 44 16.63 -7.70 -1.50
C GLU A 44 16.60 -8.65 -2.70
N ARG A 45 15.79 -9.71 -2.62
CA ARG A 45 15.61 -10.68 -3.70
C ARG A 45 15.08 -10.02 -4.96
N THR A 46 14.06 -9.17 -4.83
CA THR A 46 13.44 -8.41 -5.93
C THR A 46 14.49 -7.53 -6.60
N TRP A 47 15.26 -6.75 -5.85
CA TRP A 47 16.31 -5.92 -6.44
C TRP A 47 17.45 -6.71 -7.06
N LYS A 48 17.78 -7.89 -6.52
CA LYS A 48 18.73 -8.81 -7.14
C LYS A 48 18.24 -9.29 -8.51
N LEU A 49 16.98 -9.72 -8.62
CA LEU A 49 16.36 -10.13 -9.88
C LEU A 49 16.36 -8.99 -10.91
N VAL A 50 15.96 -7.80 -10.49
CA VAL A 50 15.89 -6.61 -11.36
C VAL A 50 17.29 -6.20 -11.84
N ARG A 51 18.28 -6.12 -10.94
CA ARG A 51 19.60 -5.56 -11.27
C ARG A 51 20.50 -6.54 -12.00
N GLU A 52 20.53 -7.79 -11.56
CA GLU A 52 21.45 -8.80 -12.09
C GLU A 52 20.85 -9.53 -13.29
N ARG A 53 19.57 -9.89 -13.22
CA ARG A 53 18.88 -10.66 -14.28
C ARG A 53 18.03 -9.82 -15.22
N LYS A 54 17.86 -8.53 -14.96
CA LYS A 54 17.05 -7.60 -15.77
C LYS A 54 15.58 -8.02 -15.90
N LEU A 55 15.06 -8.75 -14.91
CA LEU A 55 13.66 -9.18 -14.89
C LEU A 55 12.76 -8.06 -14.36
N PHE A 56 11.58 -7.89 -14.97
CA PHE A 56 10.59 -6.95 -14.48
C PHE A 56 9.75 -7.59 -13.37
N VAL A 57 10.08 -7.26 -12.12
CA VAL A 57 9.36 -7.74 -10.93
C VAL A 57 8.73 -6.55 -10.21
N ALA A 58 7.41 -6.58 -10.07
CA ALA A 58 6.63 -5.62 -9.32
C ALA A 58 6.21 -6.23 -7.97
N ASP A 59 6.88 -5.82 -6.89
CA ASP A 59 6.56 -6.24 -5.51
C ASP A 59 5.64 -5.20 -4.87
N PHE A 60 4.39 -5.58 -4.65
CA PHE A 60 3.32 -4.64 -4.33
C PHE A 60 3.58 -3.79 -3.07
N TRP A 61 4.30 -4.33 -2.08
CA TRP A 61 4.60 -3.62 -0.82
C TRP A 61 6.06 -3.17 -0.67
N ASN A 62 6.99 -3.70 -1.47
CA ASN A 62 8.40 -3.31 -1.42
C ASN A 62 8.83 -2.38 -2.57
N SER A 63 8.05 -2.28 -3.64
CA SER A 63 8.34 -1.41 -4.80
C SER A 63 7.79 0.01 -4.65
N GLY A 64 7.45 0.46 -3.43
CA GLY A 64 6.91 1.80 -3.19
C GLY A 64 7.80 2.92 -3.74
N VAL A 65 9.12 2.76 -3.70
CA VAL A 65 10.07 3.71 -4.29
C VAL A 65 9.99 3.83 -5.82
N VAL A 66 9.51 2.79 -6.49
CA VAL A 66 9.36 2.77 -7.95
C VAL A 66 8.03 3.43 -8.36
N SER A 67 7.01 3.33 -7.51
CA SER A 67 5.67 3.88 -7.73
C SER A 67 5.42 5.24 -7.09
N ASN A 68 6.45 5.89 -6.53
CA ASN A 68 6.34 7.12 -5.73
C ASN A 68 5.45 7.00 -4.47
N GLY A 69 5.34 5.79 -3.93
CA GLY A 69 4.56 5.45 -2.73
C GLY A 69 3.32 4.62 -3.06
N CYS A 70 2.34 4.66 -2.16
CA CYS A 70 1.09 3.95 -2.35
C CYS A 70 0.21 4.67 -3.38
N ILE A 71 -0.30 3.90 -4.34
CA ILE A 71 -1.14 4.38 -5.44
C ILE A 71 -2.65 4.31 -5.14
N SER A 72 -3.04 4.03 -3.88
CA SER A 72 -4.45 3.96 -3.47
C SER A 72 -5.12 5.33 -3.49
N ALA A 73 -6.46 5.36 -3.57
CA ALA A 73 -7.29 6.56 -3.62
C ALA A 73 -6.94 7.50 -4.80
N GLY A 74 -6.40 6.96 -5.89
CA GLY A 74 -5.92 7.73 -7.04
C GLY A 74 -4.56 8.41 -6.83
N GLY A 75 -3.84 8.09 -5.75
CA GLY A 75 -2.48 8.54 -5.44
C GLY A 75 -2.35 10.03 -5.11
N GLY A 76 -1.64 10.36 -4.02
CA GLY A 76 -1.46 11.73 -3.55
C GLY A 76 -0.57 12.62 -4.43
N TYR A 77 0.11 12.04 -5.42
CA TYR A 77 1.16 12.65 -6.23
C TYR A 77 0.83 12.64 -7.74
N GLY A 78 -0.42 12.33 -8.10
CA GLY A 78 -0.84 12.19 -9.49
C GLY A 78 -0.57 10.80 -10.03
N GLY A 79 -1.63 10.13 -10.48
CA GLY A 79 -1.59 8.73 -10.91
C GLY A 79 -1.92 7.77 -9.77
N GLY A 80 -2.63 6.70 -10.10
CA GLY A 80 -3.00 5.65 -9.16
C GLY A 80 -4.31 4.99 -9.54
N TYR A 81 -4.92 4.30 -8.58
CA TYR A 81 -6.18 3.59 -8.80
C TYR A 81 -7.08 3.67 -7.58
N PHE A 82 -8.31 3.22 -7.78
CA PHE A 82 -9.26 2.90 -6.74
C PHE A 82 -10.07 1.68 -7.17
N TYR A 83 -10.80 1.09 -6.24
CA TYR A 83 -11.50 -0.17 -6.46
C TYR A 83 -13.02 0.05 -6.39
N ILE A 84 -13.76 -0.50 -7.35
CA ILE A 84 -15.21 -0.61 -7.30
C ILE A 84 -15.54 -2.10 -7.26
N ASP A 85 -16.26 -2.54 -6.24
CA ASP A 85 -16.65 -3.95 -6.13
C ASP A 85 -17.88 -4.28 -7.00
N TRP A 86 -18.27 -5.55 -7.03
CA TRP A 86 -19.43 -6.03 -7.79
C TRP A 86 -20.77 -5.46 -7.29
N ASN A 87 -20.85 -5.02 -6.03
CA ASN A 87 -22.04 -4.38 -5.45
C ASN A 87 -22.09 -2.87 -5.76
N GLY A 88 -20.98 -2.29 -6.21
CA GLY A 88 -20.81 -0.87 -6.52
C GLY A 88 -20.15 -0.07 -5.39
N ALA A 89 -19.76 -0.69 -4.28
CA ALA A 89 -19.04 0.00 -3.22
C ALA A 89 -17.67 0.47 -3.73
N VAL A 90 -17.33 1.73 -3.47
CA VAL A 90 -16.08 2.33 -3.95
C VAL A 90 -15.08 2.50 -2.83
N ALA A 91 -13.94 1.82 -2.95
CA ALA A 91 -12.89 1.75 -1.95
C ALA A 91 -11.57 2.37 -2.45
N PRO A 92 -10.71 2.89 -1.56
CA PRO A 92 -9.40 3.42 -1.94
C PRO A 92 -8.47 2.41 -2.63
N CYS A 93 -8.61 1.13 -2.30
CA CYS A 93 -7.71 0.04 -2.69
C CYS A 93 -8.48 -1.28 -2.54
N ALA A 94 -8.16 -2.30 -3.33
CA ALA A 94 -8.75 -3.63 -3.16
C ALA A 94 -8.44 -4.24 -1.77
N PHE A 95 -7.36 -3.78 -1.12
CA PHE A 95 -6.95 -4.20 0.22
C PHE A 95 -7.46 -3.28 1.35
N ASN A 96 -8.29 -2.28 1.03
CA ASN A 96 -8.85 -1.34 1.99
C ASN A 96 -10.39 -1.41 1.89
N PRO A 97 -11.04 -2.36 2.59
CA PRO A 97 -12.45 -2.73 2.36
C PRO A 97 -13.43 -1.74 3.02
N PHE A 98 -13.17 -0.44 2.92
CA PHE A 98 -13.98 0.61 3.51
C PHE A 98 -14.41 1.64 2.47
N SER A 99 -15.66 2.08 2.55
CA SER A 99 -16.28 2.95 1.56
C SER A 99 -17.20 3.99 2.20
N VAL A 100 -17.32 5.14 1.53
CA VAL A 100 -18.32 6.18 1.83
C VAL A 100 -19.34 6.34 0.69
N HIS A 101 -19.20 5.60 -0.41
CA HIS A 101 -20.03 5.76 -1.60
C HIS A 101 -20.30 4.43 -2.29
N ASN A 102 -21.55 4.24 -2.74
CA ASN A 102 -21.86 3.30 -3.80
C ASN A 102 -21.94 4.06 -5.13
N ILE A 103 -21.25 3.57 -6.17
CA ILE A 103 -21.20 4.23 -7.47
C ILE A 103 -22.58 4.35 -8.11
N LYS A 104 -23.47 3.38 -7.87
CA LYS A 104 -24.84 3.39 -8.41
C LYS A 104 -25.63 4.59 -7.85
N ASP A 105 -25.51 4.85 -6.55
CA ASP A 105 -26.17 5.96 -5.88
C ASP A 105 -25.59 7.31 -6.33
N VAL A 106 -24.28 7.37 -6.53
CA VAL A 106 -23.60 8.57 -7.05
C VAL A 106 -24.13 8.94 -8.43
N TYR A 107 -24.22 7.98 -9.36
CA TYR A 107 -24.78 8.25 -10.69
C TYR A 107 -26.29 8.55 -10.64
N ALA A 108 -27.04 7.85 -9.79
CA ALA A 108 -28.48 8.09 -9.64
C ALA A 108 -28.80 9.50 -9.10
N SER A 109 -27.90 10.09 -8.32
CA SER A 109 -28.00 11.46 -7.80
C SER A 109 -27.40 12.52 -8.73
N GLY A 110 -26.98 12.13 -9.95
CA GLY A 110 -26.41 13.05 -10.94
C GLY A 110 -24.92 13.36 -10.76
N GLY A 111 -24.24 12.65 -9.85
CA GLY A 111 -22.79 12.68 -9.70
C GLY A 111 -22.05 11.80 -10.71
N ASP A 112 -20.74 11.75 -10.56
CA ASP A 112 -19.83 11.05 -11.46
C ASP A 112 -18.61 10.49 -10.70
N LEU A 113 -17.60 9.98 -11.43
CA LEU A 113 -16.35 9.52 -10.82
C LEU A 113 -15.59 10.63 -10.09
N ASN A 114 -15.72 11.90 -10.50
CA ASN A 114 -15.08 13.00 -9.79
C ASN A 114 -15.70 13.17 -8.39
N THR A 115 -17.02 12.98 -8.27
CA THR A 115 -17.70 12.99 -6.96
C THR A 115 -17.07 11.99 -5.99
N VAL A 116 -16.77 10.79 -6.47
CA VAL A 116 -16.11 9.74 -5.69
C VAL A 116 -14.65 10.07 -5.39
N VAL A 117 -13.87 10.42 -6.41
CA VAL A 117 -12.43 10.70 -6.27
C VAL A 117 -12.20 11.91 -5.36
N PHE A 118 -13.10 12.88 -5.35
CA PHE A 118 -13.06 14.05 -4.46
C PHE A 118 -13.84 13.88 -3.16
N SER A 119 -14.24 12.65 -2.80
CA SER A 119 -14.84 12.33 -1.50
C SER A 119 -13.86 12.53 -0.33
N SER A 120 -14.41 12.64 0.88
CA SER A 120 -13.63 12.83 2.12
C SER A 120 -12.61 11.72 2.35
N LEU A 121 -13.04 10.45 2.26
CA LEU A 121 -12.16 9.29 2.42
C LEU A 121 -10.96 9.36 1.46
N PHE A 122 -11.22 9.62 0.18
CA PHE A 122 -10.19 9.65 -0.84
C PHE A 122 -9.24 10.84 -0.68
N LYS A 123 -9.78 12.02 -0.37
CA LYS A 123 -8.98 13.23 -0.08
C LYS A 123 -8.09 13.01 1.15
N ASP A 124 -8.60 12.43 2.22
CA ASP A 124 -7.85 12.24 3.45
C ASP A 124 -6.73 11.20 3.29
N VAL A 125 -6.98 10.10 2.57
CA VAL A 125 -5.92 9.14 2.21
C VAL A 125 -4.83 9.81 1.37
N ARG A 126 -5.18 10.59 0.35
CA ARG A 126 -4.19 11.31 -0.48
C ARG A 126 -3.44 12.37 0.31
N ASN A 127 -4.12 13.08 1.20
CA ASN A 127 -3.49 14.06 2.09
C ASN A 127 -2.49 13.39 3.04
N TRP A 128 -2.81 12.21 3.57
CA TRP A 128 -1.87 11.42 4.35
C TRP A 128 -0.65 11.00 3.52
N GLN A 129 -0.86 10.44 2.32
CA GLN A 129 0.25 10.04 1.42
C GLN A 129 1.18 11.21 1.10
N ARG A 130 0.61 12.40 0.83
CA ARG A 130 1.38 13.63 0.59
C ARG A 130 2.19 14.05 1.80
N LYS A 131 1.58 14.11 2.98
CA LYS A 131 2.27 14.47 4.23
C LYS A 131 3.36 13.45 4.59
N TYR A 132 3.13 12.18 4.29
CA TYR A 132 4.08 11.11 4.58
C TYR A 132 5.38 11.29 3.80
N PHE A 133 5.29 11.59 2.50
CA PHE A 133 6.45 11.62 1.61
C PHE A 133 6.61 12.93 0.82
N TYR A 134 5.59 13.34 0.08
CA TYR A 134 5.72 14.34 -0.98
C TYR A 134 5.93 15.78 -0.47
N ASP A 135 5.17 16.19 0.55
CA ASP A 135 5.17 17.56 1.07
C ASP A 135 6.38 17.84 1.99
N LYS A 136 7.27 16.86 2.20
CA LYS A 136 8.47 16.99 3.02
C LYS A 136 9.73 17.19 2.17
N PRO A 137 10.73 17.93 2.66
CA PRO A 137 12.06 17.97 2.07
C PRO A 137 12.60 16.54 1.84
N ASN A 138 13.40 16.33 0.79
CA ASN A 138 13.90 14.99 0.41
C ASN A 138 14.50 14.22 1.59
N CYS A 139 15.20 14.91 2.49
CA CYS A 139 15.87 14.34 3.66
C CYS A 139 14.95 14.01 4.86
N GLU A 140 13.68 14.42 4.83
CA GLU A 140 12.69 14.26 5.90
C GLU A 140 11.50 13.37 5.49
N ARG A 141 11.53 12.85 4.25
CA ARG A 141 10.46 12.03 3.69
C ARG A 141 10.31 10.69 4.42
N GLY A 142 9.06 10.24 4.53
CA GLY A 142 8.72 8.93 5.06
C GLY A 142 9.33 7.78 4.25
N ASN A 143 9.49 6.63 4.92
CA ASN A 143 10.10 5.45 4.35
C ASN A 143 9.18 4.75 3.34
N LEU A 144 9.48 4.86 2.04
CA LEU A 144 8.65 4.22 0.99
C LEU A 144 8.81 2.70 0.90
N LEU A 145 9.62 2.07 1.76
CA LEU A 145 9.61 0.61 1.97
C LEU A 145 8.43 0.17 2.85
N VAL A 146 7.76 1.11 3.52
CA VAL A 146 6.50 0.95 4.25
C VAL A 146 5.45 1.96 3.74
N PRO A 147 5.02 1.87 2.46
CA PRO A 147 4.25 2.92 1.82
C PRO A 147 2.74 2.86 2.14
N CYS A 148 2.24 1.75 2.68
CA CYS A 148 0.81 1.43 2.65
C CYS A 148 0.07 1.95 3.88
N PRO A 149 -0.94 2.82 3.74
CA PRO A 149 -1.68 3.32 4.90
C PRO A 149 -2.45 2.20 5.61
N ILE A 150 -3.08 1.27 4.89
CA ILE A 150 -3.91 0.24 5.53
C ILE A 150 -3.08 -0.86 6.22
N ARG A 151 -1.88 -1.15 5.72
CA ARG A 151 -1.03 -2.24 6.23
C ARG A 151 0.09 -1.76 7.13
N ASP A 152 0.79 -0.71 6.72
CA ASP A 152 2.03 -0.28 7.36
C ASP A 152 1.82 0.87 8.36
N HIS A 153 0.74 1.65 8.17
CA HIS A 153 0.38 2.80 9.02
C HIS A 153 -1.08 2.70 9.45
N HIS A 154 -1.44 1.53 10.00
CA HIS A 154 -2.82 1.15 10.23
C HIS A 154 -3.56 2.10 11.19
N ARG A 155 -2.86 2.65 12.19
CA ARG A 155 -3.43 3.62 13.15
C ARG A 155 -3.91 4.88 12.44
N GLU A 156 -3.12 5.40 11.51
CA GLU A 156 -3.45 6.58 10.72
C GLU A 156 -4.59 6.30 9.75
N MET A 157 -4.59 5.14 9.09
CA MET A 157 -5.71 4.74 8.24
C MET A 157 -7.00 4.56 9.04
N ARG A 158 -6.92 3.97 10.23
CA ARG A 158 -8.06 3.80 11.14
C ARG A 158 -8.65 5.16 11.54
N ALA A 159 -7.80 6.11 11.91
CA ALA A 159 -8.24 7.47 12.22
C ALA A 159 -8.95 8.14 11.04
N ILE A 160 -8.51 7.89 9.80
CA ILE A 160 -9.21 8.39 8.60
C ILE A 160 -10.58 7.72 8.43
N ILE A 161 -10.65 6.39 8.57
CA ILE A 161 -11.91 5.62 8.47
C ILE A 161 -12.94 6.15 9.47
N ASP A 162 -12.54 6.30 10.73
CA ASP A 162 -13.41 6.76 11.81
C ASP A 162 -13.87 8.20 11.57
N LYS A 163 -12.94 9.10 11.16
CA LYS A 163 -13.23 10.52 10.89
C LYS A 163 -14.28 10.71 9.79
N VAL A 164 -14.23 9.90 8.73
CA VAL A 164 -15.13 10.04 7.58
C VAL A 164 -16.34 9.12 7.66
N HIS A 165 -16.47 8.36 8.74
CA HIS A 165 -17.50 7.35 8.94
C HIS A 165 -17.59 6.35 7.77
N ALA A 166 -16.43 5.92 7.27
CA ALA A 166 -16.39 4.92 6.20
C ALA A 166 -16.93 3.58 6.72
N LEU A 167 -17.80 2.96 5.94
CA LEU A 167 -18.44 1.69 6.28
C LEU A 167 -17.70 0.53 5.62
N PRO A 168 -17.64 -0.64 6.26
CA PRO A 168 -17.12 -1.85 5.64
C PRO A 168 -17.96 -2.23 4.40
N ILE A 169 -17.30 -2.72 3.35
CA ILE A 169 -17.97 -3.12 2.11
C ILE A 169 -18.53 -4.56 2.17
N ASP A 170 -18.13 -5.35 3.17
CA ASP A 170 -18.62 -6.69 3.44
C ASP A 170 -18.58 -7.05 4.94
N GLU A 171 -19.12 -8.21 5.31
CA GLU A 171 -19.14 -8.70 6.69
C GLU A 171 -17.75 -8.96 7.28
N ASN A 172 -16.75 -9.29 6.44
CA ASN A 172 -15.40 -9.58 6.92
C ASN A 172 -14.68 -8.27 7.28
N GLY A 173 -14.85 -7.23 6.48
CA GLY A 173 -14.40 -5.87 6.77
C GLY A 173 -15.03 -5.34 8.05
N ALA A 174 -16.32 -5.64 8.29
CA ALA A 174 -16.99 -5.27 9.54
C ALA A 174 -16.34 -5.94 10.75
N LYS A 175 -16.11 -7.26 10.70
CA LYS A 175 -15.43 -8.01 11.76
C LYS A 175 -14.01 -7.49 12.01
N ALA A 176 -13.25 -7.22 10.95
CA ALA A 176 -11.90 -6.68 11.05
C ALA A 176 -11.88 -5.26 11.65
N LEU A 177 -12.90 -4.44 11.39
CA LEU A 177 -13.02 -3.10 11.96
C LEU A 177 -13.30 -3.13 13.47
N GLU A 178 -14.03 -4.13 13.94
CA GLU A 178 -14.37 -4.32 15.37
C GLU A 178 -13.26 -5.05 16.15
N ASP A 179 -12.42 -5.82 15.48
CA ASP A 179 -11.32 -6.56 16.11
C ASP A 179 -10.13 -5.64 16.44
N HIS A 180 -9.99 -5.32 17.72
CA HIS A 180 -8.87 -4.54 18.23
C HIS A 180 -7.51 -5.24 18.07
N ALA A 181 -7.47 -6.58 18.18
CA ALA A 181 -6.23 -7.34 18.04
C ALA A 181 -5.73 -7.32 16.59
N TYR A 182 -6.65 -7.35 15.62
CA TYR A 182 -6.34 -7.12 14.22
C TYR A 182 -5.68 -5.76 13.98
N GLY A 183 -6.32 -4.70 14.49
CA GLY A 183 -5.84 -3.33 14.31
C GLY A 183 -4.46 -3.09 14.93
N GLU A 184 -4.25 -3.52 16.18
CA GLU A 184 -2.95 -3.41 16.84
C GLU A 184 -1.89 -4.29 16.19
N GLY A 185 -2.24 -5.52 15.79
CA GLY A 185 -1.28 -6.42 15.15
C GLY A 185 -0.75 -5.90 13.81
N LEU A 186 -1.62 -5.27 12.99
CA LEU A 186 -1.17 -4.58 11.77
C LEU A 186 -0.31 -3.36 12.07
N ALA A 187 -0.66 -2.59 13.09
CA ALA A 187 0.11 -1.42 13.47
C ALA A 187 1.51 -1.79 13.98
N GLU A 188 1.61 -2.79 14.86
CA GLU A 188 2.89 -3.34 15.31
C GLU A 188 3.72 -3.92 14.15
N TYR A 189 3.06 -4.60 13.20
CA TYR A 189 3.72 -5.11 12.02
C TYR A 189 4.36 -3.98 11.21
N GLY A 190 3.60 -2.92 10.94
CA GLY A 190 4.08 -1.71 10.26
C GLY A 190 5.27 -1.07 10.96
N ASP A 191 5.17 -0.89 12.29
CA ASP A 191 6.24 -0.33 13.13
C ASP A 191 7.53 -1.16 13.02
N LYS A 192 7.41 -2.50 13.12
CA LYS A 192 8.56 -3.42 13.03
C LYS A 192 9.23 -3.36 11.66
N VAL A 193 8.46 -3.42 10.57
CA VAL A 193 9.01 -3.29 9.21
C VAL A 193 9.67 -1.93 9.02
N GLY A 194 9.01 -0.85 9.48
CA GLY A 194 9.53 0.51 9.40
C GLY A 194 10.87 0.65 10.12
N HIS A 195 10.97 0.07 11.33
CA HIS A 195 12.20 0.06 12.12
C HIS A 195 13.36 -0.67 11.42
N ILE A 196 13.16 -1.91 10.98
CA ILE A 196 14.24 -2.72 10.38
C ILE A 196 14.64 -2.23 8.99
N SER A 197 13.73 -1.57 8.26
CA SER A 197 14.02 -1.02 6.93
C SER A 197 14.57 0.41 6.99
N CYS A 198 14.52 1.07 8.15
CA CYS A 198 15.03 2.43 8.34
C CYS A 198 16.51 2.59 7.97
N PRO A 199 17.44 1.70 8.38
CA PRO A 199 18.84 1.80 7.96
C PRO A 199 19.02 1.76 6.44
N ILE A 200 18.25 0.89 5.76
CA ILE A 200 18.27 0.78 4.30
C ILE A 200 17.71 2.05 3.66
N TRP A 201 16.62 2.59 4.22
CA TRP A 201 16.02 3.84 3.77
C TRP A 201 17.03 5.00 3.82
N GLU A 202 17.68 5.16 4.98
CA GLU A 202 18.68 6.20 5.20
C GLU A 202 19.89 6.05 4.28
N GLU A 203 20.47 4.85 4.20
CA GLU A 203 21.69 4.62 3.44
C GLU A 203 21.46 4.71 1.92
N LYS A 204 20.40 4.08 1.40
CA LYS A 204 20.21 3.92 -0.04
C LYS A 204 19.41 5.03 -0.69
N TYR A 205 18.58 5.75 0.06
CA TYR A 205 17.65 6.73 -0.50
C TYR A 205 17.87 8.14 0.03
N LEU A 206 18.06 8.34 1.34
CA LEU A 206 18.21 9.68 1.92
C LEU A 206 19.65 10.22 1.84
N LEU A 207 20.66 9.40 2.14
CA LEU A 207 22.06 9.84 2.12
C LEU A 207 22.54 10.30 0.73
N PRO A 208 22.23 9.62 -0.39
CA PRO A 208 22.59 10.10 -1.72
C PRO A 208 21.92 11.44 -2.06
N GLU A 209 20.66 11.62 -1.66
CA GLU A 209 19.92 12.87 -1.84
C GLU A 209 20.52 14.02 -1.03
N ARG A 210 20.87 13.78 0.25
CA ARG A 210 21.57 14.77 1.09
C ARG A 210 22.91 15.19 0.49
N LYS A 211 23.69 14.23 -0.03
CA LYS A 211 24.96 14.52 -0.72
C LYS A 211 24.74 15.36 -1.98
N ARG A 212 23.71 15.05 -2.78
CA ARG A 212 23.36 15.82 -3.98
C ARG A 212 22.91 17.25 -3.67
N MET A 213 22.29 17.50 -2.52
CA MET A 213 21.87 18.84 -2.11
C MET A 213 23.00 19.68 -1.50
N ALA A 214 24.06 19.03 -1.00
CA ALA A 214 25.18 19.70 -0.33
C ALA A 214 26.33 20.08 -1.28
N GLY A 215 26.37 19.50 -2.49
CA GLY A 215 27.32 19.83 -3.56
C GLY A 215 26.66 20.63 -4.66
#